data_AF-O59913-F1
#
_entry.id   AF-O59913-F1
#
_cell.length_a   1.000
_cell.length_b   1.000
_cell.length_c   1.000
_cell.angle_alpha   90.00
_cell.angle_beta   90.00
_cell.angle_gamma   90.00
#
_symmetry.space_group_name_H-M   'P 1'
#
loop_
_entity.id
_entity.type
_entity.pdbx_description
1 polymer ?
#
loop_
_entity_poly.entity_id
_entity_poly.type
_entity_poly.pdbx_seq_one_letter_code
_entity_poly.pdbx_strand_id
1 'polypeptide(L)'
;NGHGTHVAGTIGSRTYGVAKRVTIFGVKVLPARGSSPNSVIIKGMDFVHRDAQRRKCPHGVVVNMSLGGGYSQAENQAAARLVRAGYFVAVA
;
A
#
# COMPACT_ATOMS: atom_id res chain seq x y z
N ASN A 1 -13.30 -11.36 -2.19
CA ASN A 1 -12.60 -10.61 -3.25
C ASN A 1 -11.18 -11.10 -3.51
N GLY A 2 -10.33 -11.47 -2.53
CA GLY A 2 -9.03 -12.15 -2.82
C GLY A 2 -7.94 -11.30 -3.50
N HIS A 3 -8.31 -10.14 -4.05
CA HIS A 3 -7.44 -9.16 -4.71
C HIS A 3 -6.13 -8.88 -3.96
N GLY A 4 -6.21 -8.58 -2.65
CA GLY A 4 -5.03 -8.28 -1.85
C GLY A 4 -4.03 -9.45 -1.79
N THR A 5 -4.51 -10.68 -1.67
CA THR A 5 -3.66 -11.88 -1.69
C THR A 5 -3.05 -12.11 -3.07
N HIS A 6 -3.83 -11.88 -4.14
CA HIS A 6 -3.33 -12.00 -5.51
C HIS A 6 -2.18 -11.01 -5.77
N VAL A 7 -2.38 -9.73 -5.47
CA VAL A 7 -1.37 -8.68 -5.65
C VAL A 7 -0.13 -8.91 -4.78
N ALA A 8 -0.31 -9.25 -3.50
CA ALA A 8 0.81 -9.64 -2.63
C ALA A 8 1.57 -10.86 -3.19
N GLY A 9 0.84 -11.79 -3.81
CA GLY A 9 1.40 -12.96 -4.49
C GLY A 9 2.31 -12.59 -5.66
N THR A 10 1.87 -11.68 -6.52
CA THR A 10 2.67 -11.14 -7.63
C THR A 10 3.92 -10.42 -7.14
N ILE A 11 3.84 -9.71 -6.01
CA ILE A 11 4.99 -8.98 -5.45
C ILE A 11 6.05 -9.94 -4.89
N GLY A 12 5.68 -10.88 -4.02
CA GLY A 12 6.68 -11.60 -3.21
C GLY A 12 6.39 -13.05 -2.88
N SER A 13 5.41 -13.71 -3.50
CA SER A 13 5.22 -15.15 -3.27
C SER A 13 6.39 -15.99 -3.77
N ARG A 14 6.54 -17.19 -3.20
CA ARG A 14 7.58 -18.16 -3.62
C ARG A 14 7.46 -18.56 -5.09
N THR A 15 6.23 -18.85 -5.53
CA THR A 15 5.97 -19.38 -6.88
C THR A 15 5.91 -18.26 -7.92
N TYR A 16 5.14 -17.21 -7.66
CA TYR A 16 4.78 -16.19 -8.67
C TYR A 16 5.40 -14.81 -8.42
N GLY A 17 6.10 -14.62 -7.29
CA GLY A 17 6.61 -13.31 -6.88
C GLY A 17 7.79 -12.83 -7.71
N VAL A 18 7.80 -11.53 -8.02
CA VAL A 18 8.95 -10.84 -8.62
C VAL A 18 10.08 -10.67 -7.60
N ALA A 19 9.76 -10.19 -6.39
CA ALA A 19 10.71 -9.96 -5.30
C ALA A 19 10.57 -11.01 -4.19
N LYS A 20 11.00 -12.26 -4.46
CA LYS A 20 10.75 -13.45 -3.62
C LYS A 20 11.29 -13.42 -2.18
N ARG A 21 12.12 -12.44 -1.83
CA ARG A 21 12.74 -12.29 -0.50
C ARG A 21 12.28 -11.03 0.23
N VAL A 22 11.24 -10.37 -0.27
CA VAL A 22 10.66 -9.19 0.38
C VAL A 22 9.79 -9.59 1.58
N THR A 23 9.70 -8.72 2.58
CA THR A 23 8.70 -8.84 3.66
C THR A 23 7.44 -8.07 3.26
N ILE A 24 6.28 -8.73 3.28
CA ILE A 24 4.99 -8.12 2.93
C ILE A 24 4.19 -7.83 4.19
N PHE A 25 3.68 -6.61 4.31
CA PHE A 25 2.75 -6.19 5.35
C PHE A 25 1.39 -5.86 4.72
N GLY A 26 0.35 -6.58 5.13
CA GLY A 26 -1.01 -6.35 4.63
C GLY A 26 -1.71 -5.23 5.40
N VAL A 27 -2.09 -4.16 4.70
CA VAL A 27 -2.92 -3.08 5.26
C VAL A 27 -4.28 -3.10 4.58
N LYS A 28 -5.31 -3.54 5.30
CA LYS A 28 -6.66 -3.70 4.76
C LYS A 28 -7.42 -2.36 4.80
N VAL A 29 -7.63 -1.75 3.64
CA VAL A 29 -8.42 -0.52 3.47
C VAL A 29 -9.74 -0.74 2.72
N LEU A 30 -9.93 -1.89 2.06
CA LEU A 30 -11.16 -2.25 1.36
C LEU A 30 -11.85 -3.45 2.04
N PRO A 31 -13.19 -3.42 2.22
CA PRO A 31 -13.96 -4.57 2.71
C PRO A 31 -14.13 -5.62 1.60
N ALA A 32 -14.87 -6.69 1.91
CA ALA A 32 -15.09 -7.80 0.98
C ALA A 32 -15.77 -7.40 -0.36
N ARG A 33 -16.51 -6.27 -0.35
CA ARG A 33 -17.19 -5.71 -1.52
C ARG A 33 -16.33 -4.77 -2.37
N GLY A 34 -15.09 -4.49 -1.95
CA GLY A 34 -14.10 -3.81 -2.78
C GLY A 34 -14.18 -2.28 -2.87
N SER A 35 -14.99 -1.61 -2.05
CA SER A 35 -15.10 -0.14 -2.05
C SER A 35 -15.09 0.43 -0.63
N SER A 36 -14.39 1.55 -0.45
CA SER A 36 -14.30 2.33 0.78
C SER A 36 -14.24 3.82 0.45
N PRO A 37 -14.68 4.70 1.37
CA PRO A 37 -14.44 6.14 1.24
C PRO A 37 -12.94 6.48 1.21
N ASN A 38 -12.58 7.55 0.49
CA ASN A 38 -11.19 8.04 0.43
C ASN A 38 -10.61 8.33 1.83
N SER A 39 -11.45 8.73 2.81
CA SER A 39 -11.02 8.94 4.19
C SER A 39 -10.48 7.67 4.87
N VAL A 40 -10.97 6.48 4.50
CA VAL A 40 -10.44 5.19 4.99
C VAL A 40 -9.11 4.87 4.32
N ILE A 41 -8.98 5.15 3.02
CA ILE A 41 -7.74 4.95 2.27
C ILE A 41 -6.63 5.86 2.82
N ILE A 42 -6.94 7.15 3.03
CA ILE A 42 -6.01 8.13 3.62
C ILE A 42 -5.59 7.70 5.03
N LYS A 43 -6.52 7.23 5.88
CA LYS A 43 -6.18 6.67 7.20
C LYS A 43 -5.23 5.48 7.09
N GLY A 44 -5.38 4.65 6.05
CA GLY A 44 -4.46 3.57 5.73
C GLY A 44 -3.06 4.06 5.36
N MET A 45 -2.96 5.10 4.53
CA MET A 45 -1.67 5.75 4.22
C MET A 45 -1.01 6.33 5.48
N ASP A 46 -1.77 7.02 6.32
CA ASP A 46 -1.25 7.58 7.58
C ASP A 46 -0.80 6.48 8.55
N PHE A 47 -1.52 5.35 8.58
CA PHE A 47 -1.12 4.17 9.33
C PHE A 47 0.21 3.62 8.83
N VAL A 48 0.39 3.45 7.51
CA VAL A 48 1.64 2.97 6.91
C VAL A 48 2.81 3.84 7.33
N HIS A 49 2.67 5.17 7.32
CA HIS A 49 3.75 6.06 7.75
C HIS A 49 4.15 5.85 9.22
N ARG A 50 3.18 5.82 10.14
CA ARG A 50 3.46 5.60 11.57
C ARG A 50 4.03 4.21 11.86
N ASP A 51 3.54 3.20 11.15
CA ASP A 51 3.96 1.82 11.31
C ASP A 51 5.37 1.58 10.76
N ALA A 52 5.69 2.12 9.58
CA ALA A 52 7.00 2.02 8.97
C ALA A 52 8.12 2.63 9.83
N GLN A 53 7.86 3.75 10.52
CA GLN A 53 8.81 4.37 11.46
C GLN A 53 9.20 3.45 12.64
N ARG A 54 8.36 2.47 12.96
CA ARG A 54 8.58 1.50 14.06
C ARG A 54 9.17 0.19 13.57
N ARG A 55 9.32 -0.01 12.26
CA ARG A 55 9.87 -1.22 11.64
C ARG A 55 11.32 -1.01 11.20
N LYS A 56 12.07 -2.10 11.16
CA LYS A 56 13.39 -2.13 10.53
C LYS A 56 13.24 -2.49 9.05
N CYS A 57 13.29 -1.48 8.19
CA CYS A 57 13.23 -1.61 6.73
C CYS A 57 14.54 -1.09 6.10
N PRO A 58 15.66 -1.83 6.26
CA PRO A 58 17.00 -1.33 5.88
C PRO A 58 17.18 -1.09 4.37
N HIS A 59 16.33 -1.71 3.55
CA HIS A 59 16.35 -1.57 2.08
C HIS A 59 15.26 -0.61 1.56
N GLY A 60 14.68 0.20 2.44
CA GLY A 60 13.62 1.13 2.10
C GLY A 60 12.21 0.54 2.22
N VAL A 61 11.21 1.37 1.89
CA VAL A 61 9.79 1.06 2.01
C VAL A 61 9.12 1.26 0.66
N VAL A 62 8.36 0.25 0.24
CA VAL A 62 7.52 0.29 -0.96
C VAL A 62 6.06 0.16 -0.53
N VAL A 63 5.21 1.04 -1.03
CA VAL A 63 3.77 1.05 -0.80
C VAL A 63 3.07 0.76 -2.11
N ASN A 64 2.45 -0.41 -2.23
CA ASN A 64 1.64 -0.77 -3.38
C ASN A 64 0.15 -0.49 -3.09
N MET A 65 -0.46 0.33 -3.92
CA MET A 65 -1.85 0.75 -3.84
C MET A 65 -2.59 0.36 -5.12
N SER A 66 -2.86 -0.94 -5.28
CA SER A 66 -3.64 -1.47 -6.42
C SER A 66 -5.14 -1.22 -6.23
N LEU A 67 -5.51 0.06 -6.17
CA LEU A 67 -6.85 0.61 -6.06
C LEU A 67 -6.88 1.96 -6.79
N GLY A 68 -8.08 2.45 -7.09
CA GLY A 68 -8.26 3.73 -7.76
C GLY A 68 -9.70 4.22 -7.65
N GLY A 69 -9.92 5.46 -8.06
CA GLY A 69 -11.21 6.13 -8.01
C GLY A 69 -11.18 7.46 -8.78
N GLY A 70 -12.20 8.28 -8.59
CA GLY A 70 -12.22 9.64 -9.14
C GLY A 70 -11.14 10.55 -8.52
N TYR A 71 -10.92 11.71 -9.14
CA TYR A 71 -9.97 12.70 -8.63
C TYR A 71 -10.25 13.08 -7.17
N SER A 72 -9.20 13.11 -6.36
CA SER A 72 -9.25 13.47 -4.95
C SER A 72 -7.98 14.21 -4.56
N GLN A 73 -8.07 15.54 -4.40
CA GLN A 73 -6.92 16.35 -3.99
C GLN A 73 -6.35 15.87 -2.65
N ALA A 74 -7.21 15.47 -1.70
CA ALA A 74 -6.80 14.99 -0.39
C ALA A 74 -6.01 13.67 -0.47
N GLU A 75 -6.43 12.74 -1.34
CA GLU A 75 -5.75 11.46 -1.52
C GLU A 75 -4.40 11.66 -2.24
N ASN A 76 -4.37 12.51 -3.26
CA ASN A 76 -3.13 12.88 -3.95
C ASN A 76 -2.11 13.50 -2.98
N GLN A 77 -2.56 14.40 -2.09
CA GLN A 77 -1.69 14.98 -1.06
C GLN A 77 -1.19 13.94 -0.07
N ALA A 78 -2.02 12.96 0.31
CA ALA A 78 -1.63 11.88 1.20
C ALA A 78 -0.58 10.96 0.55
N ALA A 79 -0.75 10.57 -0.71
CA ALA A 79 0.25 9.82 -1.48
C ALA A 79 1.57 10.61 -1.59
N ALA A 80 1.49 11.90 -1.90
CA ALA A 80 2.67 12.76 -1.99
C ALA A 80 3.41 12.92 -0.64
N ARG A 81 2.71 12.84 0.50
CA ARG A 81 3.34 12.81 1.84
C ARG A 81 4.15 11.53 2.05
N LEU A 82 3.65 10.37 1.61
CA LEU A 82 4.42 9.11 1.67
C LEU A 82 5.68 9.17 0.80
N VAL A 83 5.56 9.71 -0.42
CA VAL A 83 6.72 9.90 -1.31
C VAL A 83 7.76 10.82 -0.68
N ARG A 84 7.33 11.97 -0.11
CA ARG A 84 8.24 12.89 0.61
C ARG A 84 8.87 12.25 1.86
N ALA A 85 8.22 11.27 2.49
CA ALA A 85 8.78 10.51 3.60
C ALA A 85 9.82 9.46 3.15
N GLY A 86 10.13 9.38 1.85
CA GLY A 86 11.12 8.46 1.30
C GLY A 86 10.57 7.09 0.91
N TYR A 87 9.25 6.94 0.81
CA TYR A 87 8.63 5.69 0.38
C TYR A 87 8.37 5.69 -1.12
N PHE A 88 8.66 4.61 -1.81
CA PHE A 88 8.23 4.45 -3.20
C PHE A 88 6.76 4.03 -3.21
N VAL A 89 5.90 4.81 -3.87
CA VAL A 89 4.46 4.54 -3.96
C VAL A 89 4.12 4.13 -5.39
N ALA A 90 3.64 2.89 -5.55
CA ALA A 90 3.12 2.37 -6.81
C ALA A 90 1.59 2.32 -6.75
N VAL A 91 0.93 2.86 -7.77
CA VAL A 91 -0.54 2.91 -7.93
C VAL A 91 -0.94 2.20 -9.23
N ALA A 92 -2.18 1.72 -9.31
CA ALA A 92 -2.72 1.04 -10.49
C ALA A 92 -2.98 1.99 -11.67
#